data_AF-A0A451AGY1-F1
#
_entry.id   AF-A0A451AGY1-F1
#
_cell.length_a   1.000
_cell.length_b   1.000
_cell.length_c   1.000
_cell.angle_alpha   90.00
_cell.angle_beta   90.00
_cell.angle_gamma   90.00
#
_symmetry.space_group_name_H-M   'P 1'
#
loop_
_entity.id
_entity.type
_entity.pdbx_description
1 polymer ?
#
loop_
_entity_poly.entity_id
_entity_poly.type
_entity_poly.pdbx_seq_one_letter_code
_entity_poly.pdbx_strand_id
1 'polypeptide(L)' 'FRIEQDAATLRSSCCGSEKIIKRGVTKRTFKATPVGNRTVFIEVLVQRVQCSECASIRQVDIPFASPGRSYTKRF' A
#
# COMPACT_ATOMS: atom_id res chain seq x y z
N PHE A 1 2.29 12.90 7.50
CA PHE A 1 1.75 11.93 8.49
C PHE A 1 2.10 10.54 8.03
N ARG A 2 2.31 9.59 8.95
CA ARG A 2 2.78 8.24 8.63
C ARG A 2 1.69 7.21 8.95
N ILE A 3 1.45 6.30 8.03
CA ILE A 3 0.53 5.17 8.20
C ILE A 3 1.32 3.88 8.04
N GLU A 4 1.05 2.92 8.91
CA GLU A 4 1.58 1.57 8.83
C GLU A 4 0.44 0.60 8.55
N GLN A 5 0.70 -0.41 7.72
CA GLN A 5 -0.29 -1.42 7.38
C GLN A 5 -0.35 -2.48 8.48
N ASP A 6 -1.55 -2.85 8.90
CA ASP A 6 -1.73 -3.94 9.85
C ASP A 6 -1.27 -5.26 9.23
N ALA A 7 -0.31 -5.90 9.90
CA ALA A 7 0.26 -7.17 9.50
C ALA A 7 -0.77 -8.30 9.38
N ALA A 8 -1.86 -8.25 10.15
CA ALA A 8 -2.93 -9.25 10.12
C ALA A 8 -3.80 -9.15 8.85
N THR A 9 -3.82 -8.00 8.19
CA THR A 9 -4.67 -7.73 7.02
C THR A 9 -3.93 -7.87 5.68
N LEU A 10 -2.66 -8.28 5.71
CA LEU A 10 -1.84 -8.35 4.51
C LEU A 10 -2.31 -9.47 3.57
N ARG A 11 -2.66 -9.09 2.34
CA ARG A 11 -3.07 -10.00 1.27
C ARG A 11 -2.25 -9.77 0.01
N SER A 12 -2.19 -10.79 -0.84
CA SER A 12 -1.68 -10.66 -2.20
C SER A 12 -2.52 -9.65 -3.00
N SER A 13 -1.90 -8.62 -3.58
CA SER A 13 -2.58 -7.67 -4.48
C SER A 13 -2.99 -8.26 -5.82
N CYS A 14 -2.55 -9.49 -6.14
CA CYS A 14 -2.88 -10.16 -7.39
C CYS A 14 -4.12 -11.05 -7.28
N CYS A 15 -4.31 -11.73 -6.16
CA CYS A 15 -5.35 -12.74 -5.98
C CYS A 15 -6.09 -12.68 -4.65
N GLY A 16 -5.71 -11.78 -3.73
CA GLY A 16 -6.34 -11.62 -2.41
C GLY A 16 -5.97 -12.69 -1.37
N SER A 17 -5.08 -13.63 -1.68
CA SER A 17 -4.69 -14.71 -0.78
C SER A 17 -3.93 -14.24 0.48
N GLU A 18 -4.15 -14.93 1.61
CA GLU A 18 -3.39 -14.78 2.87
C GLU A 18 -2.10 -15.60 2.91
N LYS A 19 -1.94 -16.54 1.98
CA LYS A 19 -0.76 -17.40 1.92
C LYS A 19 0.41 -16.61 1.34
N ILE A 20 0.99 -15.76 2.17
CA ILE A 20 2.02 -14.80 1.81
C ILE A 20 3.26 -14.91 2.68
N ILE A 21 4.41 -14.64 2.09
CA ILE A 21 5.71 -14.53 2.77
C ILE A 21 6.17 -13.07 2.66
N LYS A 22 6.52 -12.45 3.79
CA LYS A 22 7.05 -11.08 3.84
C LYS A 22 8.46 -11.06 3.23
N ARG A 23 8.68 -10.19 2.23
CA ARG A 23 9.98 -10.06 1.54
C ARG A 23 10.71 -8.75 1.84
N GLY A 24 10.02 -7.74 2.36
CA GLY A 24 10.60 -6.44 2.74
C GLY A 24 9.57 -5.32 2.69
N VAL A 25 9.97 -4.11 3.05
CA VAL A 25 9.07 -2.95 3.11
C VAL A 25 9.60 -1.83 2.21
N THR A 26 8.70 -1.14 1.52
CA THR A 26 9.03 0.04 0.70
C THR A 26 8.29 1.26 1.23
N LYS A 27 9.02 2.34 1.49
CA LYS A 27 8.42 3.63 1.83
C LYS A 27 7.81 4.26 0.57
N ARG A 28 6.54 4.64 0.63
CA ARG A 28 5.83 5.34 -0.44
C ARG A 28 5.20 6.62 0.10
N THR A 29 5.28 7.69 -0.70
CA THR A 29 4.69 8.99 -0.36
C THR A 29 3.55 9.30 -1.32
N PHE A 30 2.40 9.68 -0.78
CA PHE A 30 1.19 10.01 -1.53
C PHE A 30 0.78 11.46 -1.28
N LYS A 31 0.43 12.19 -2.35
CA LYS A 31 -0.23 13.48 -2.24
C LYS A 31 -1.71 13.26 -1.91
N ALA A 32 -2.15 13.82 -0.79
CA ALA A 32 -3.55 13.80 -0.39
C ALA A 32 -4.27 15.06 -0.87
N THR A 33 -5.59 15.08 -0.67
CA THR A 33 -6.40 16.29 -0.84
C THR A 33 -5.84 17.41 0.06
N PRO A 34 -5.58 18.61 -0.49
CA PRO A 34 -5.16 19.76 0.30
C PRO A 34 -6.18 20.07 1.41
N VAL A 35 -5.68 20.53 2.56
CA VAL A 35 -6.52 21.03 3.66
C VAL A 35 -6.33 22.54 3.69
N GLY A 36 -7.36 23.28 3.24
CA GLY A 36 -7.22 24.70 2.91
C GLY A 36 -6.14 24.92 1.85
N ASN A 37 -5.24 25.88 2.07
CA ASN A 37 -4.13 26.19 1.16
C ASN A 37 -2.88 25.32 1.36
N ARG A 38 -2.92 24.32 2.25
CA ARG A 38 -1.76 23.49 2.57
C ARG A 38 -1.80 22.18 1.80
N THR A 39 -0.71 21.88 1.09
CA THR A 39 -0.51 20.56 0.48
C THR A 39 -0.22 19.55 1.57
N VAL A 40 -0.87 18.38 1.47
CA VAL A 40 -0.81 17.34 2.49
C VAL A 40 -0.18 16.07 1.88
N PHE A 41 0.77 15.46 2.60
CA PHE A 41 1.48 14.25 2.18
C PHE A 41 1.33 13.11 3.20
N ILE A 42 1.01 11.93 2.68
CA ILE A 42 0.92 10.66 3.41
C ILE A 42 2.19 9.87 3.15
N GLU A 43 2.88 9.44 4.19
CA GLU A 43 3.96 8.47 4.06
C GLU A 43 3.48 7.11 4.55
N VAL A 44 3.64 6.07 3.73
CA VAL A 44 3.22 4.72 4.08
C VAL A 44 4.37 3.75 3.90
N LEU A 45 4.55 2.89 4.89
CA LEU A 45 5.38 1.71 4.78
C LEU A 45 4.56 0.59 4.15
N VAL A 46 4.88 0.28 2.89
CA VAL A 46 4.13 -0.71 2.10
C VAL A 46 4.87 -2.04 2.13
N GLN A 47 4.22 -3.09 2.61
CA GLN A 47 4.82 -4.42 2.66
C GLN A 47 4.89 -5.02 1.26
N ARG A 48 6.07 -5.52 0.89
CA ARG A 48 6.26 -6.42 -0.25
C ARG A 48 6.10 -7.86 0.20
N VAL A 49 5.24 -8.59 -0.48
CA VAL A 49 4.89 -9.98 -0.17
C VAL A 49 5.10 -10.87 -1.39
N GLN A 50 5.52 -12.10 -1.14
CA GLN A 50 5.43 -13.18 -2.12
C GLN A 50 4.19 -14.00 -1.82
N CYS A 51 3.32 -14.19 -2.79
CA CYS A 51 2.16 -15.07 -2.66
C CYS A 51 2.52 -16.49 -3.08
N SER A 52 2.15 -17.47 -2.26
CA SER A 52 2.38 -18.89 -2.58
C SER A 52 1.40 -19.44 -3.62
N GLU A 53 0.23 -18.81 -3.80
CA GLU A 53 -0.80 -19.31 -4.75
C GLU A 53 -0.57 -18.80 -6.17
N CYS A 54 -0.25 -17.52 -6.36
CA CYS A 54 0.04 -16.97 -7.69
C CYS A 54 1.54 -16.78 -7.99
N ALA A 55 2.42 -17.24 -7.09
CA ALA A 55 3.88 -17.14 -7.16
C ALA A 55 4.45 -15.72 -7.38
N SER A 56 3.61 -14.67 -7.31
CA SER A 56 4.02 -13.30 -7.60
C SER A 56 4.64 -12.63 -6.37
N ILE A 57 5.60 -11.73 -6.60
CA ILE A 57 6.21 -10.90 -5.55
C ILE A 57 5.90 -9.43 -5.82
N ARG A 58 4.98 -8.86 -5.03
CA ARG A 58 4.44 -7.51 -5.25
C ARG A 58 4.23 -6.77 -3.93
N GLN A 59 4.03 -5.46 -4.03
CA GLN A 59 3.52 -4.67 -2.90
C GLN A 59 2.05 -5.02 -2.66
N VAL A 60 1.63 -5.08 -1.39
CA VAL A 60 0.22 -5.23 -1.04
C VAL A 60 -0.59 -4.01 -1.47
N ASP A 61 -1.91 -4.16 -1.57
CA ASP A 61 -2.77 -3.05 -1.94
C ASP A 61 -2.81 -1.96 -0.88
N ILE A 62 -2.99 -0.73 -1.35
CA ILE A 62 -3.12 0.47 -0.52
C ILE A 62 -4.55 0.97 -0.71
N PRO A 63 -5.44 0.83 0.28
CA PRO A 63 -6.87 0.99 0.07
C PRO A 63 -7.26 2.39 -0.43
N PHE A 64 -6.53 3.42 -0.01
CA PHE A 64 -6.79 4.81 -0.36
C PHE A 64 -6.12 5.28 -1.68
N ALA A 65 -5.33 4.45 -2.37
CA ALA A 65 -4.64 4.82 -3.61
C ALA A 65 -4.84 3.76 -4.70
N SER A 66 -4.85 4.14 -5.99
CA SER A 66 -4.85 3.13 -7.06
C SER A 66 -3.43 2.62 -7.31
N PRO A 67 -3.27 1.37 -7.81
CA PRO A 67 -1.97 0.82 -8.15
C PRO A 67 -1.16 1.76 -9.07
N GLY A 68 0.13 1.90 -8.79
CA GLY A 68 1.04 2.74 -9.58
C GLY A 68 0.88 4.26 -9.39
N ARG A 69 -0.13 4.72 -8.65
CA ARG A 69 -0.33 6.16 -8.39
C ARG A 69 0.43 6.60 -7.13
N SER A 70 0.70 7.90 -7.06
CA SER A 70 1.32 8.57 -5.89
C SER A 70 0.38 9.64 -5.31
N TYR A 71 -0.93 9.51 -5.54
CA TYR A 71 -1.96 10.38 -4.98
C TYR A 71 -3.15 9.55 -4.48
N THR A 72 -3.88 10.09 -3.51
CA THR A 72 -5.07 9.44 -2.94
C THR A 72 -6.21 9.41 -3.95
N LYS A 73 -7.08 8.40 -3.87
CA LYS A 73 -8.35 8.39 -4.59
C LYS A 73 -9.14 9.64 -4.21
N ARG A 74 -9.85 10.21 -5.17
CA ARG A 74 -10.80 11.29 -4.90
C ARG A 74 -11.96 10.67 -4.12
N PHE A 75 -12.25 11.19 -2.94
CA PHE A 75 -13.42 10.82 -2.14
C PHE A 75 -14.67 11.49 -2.70
#